data_AF-A0A0C3NBA3-F1
#
_entry.id   AF-A0A0C3NBA3-F1
#
_cell.length_a   1.000
_cell.length_b   1.000
_cell.length_c   1.000
_cell.angle_alpha   90.00
_cell.angle_beta   90.00
_cell.angle_gamma   90.00
#
_symmetry.space_group_name_H-M   'P 1'
#
loop_
_entity.id
_entity.type
_entity.pdbx_description
1 polymer ?
#
loop_
_entity_poly.entity_id
_entity_poly.type
_entity_poly.pdbx_seq_one_letter_code
_entity_poly.pdbx_strand_id
1 'polypeptide(L)'
;MERAKAEFNKDYLKSRSMFDSSLVSIFPSYVHSLYSRIIGYALDSYEYYRFNGMILEVSYSDSLARALVNSKHETVYSSQDSNLLIVGRLGESTVERYREFEKKYPWSNSKGYIPVPNFYEQNYSSDIHRADRDPLNNRLPEGYTIYVVDASPGIYIKKEWLTEGLGLPPEWKNGYSRGYAISSDTTKNIIYWLAIW
;
A
#
# COMPACT_ATOMS: atom_id res chain seq x y z
N MET A 1 -6.33 16.18 -24.01
CA MET A 1 -6.74 15.01 -23.20
C MET A 1 -5.85 13.82 -23.47
N GLU A 2 -5.76 13.34 -24.72
CA GLU A 2 -4.86 12.24 -25.11
C GLU A 2 -3.38 12.49 -24.79
N ARG A 3 -2.88 13.70 -25.01
CA ARG A 3 -1.50 14.06 -24.67
C ARG A 3 -1.19 13.91 -23.17
N ALA A 4 -2.05 14.43 -22.30
CA ALA A 4 -1.86 14.34 -20.85
C ALA A 4 -1.91 12.87 -20.36
N LYS A 5 -2.79 12.06 -20.96
CA LYS A 5 -2.85 10.62 -20.71
C LYS A 5 -1.59 9.89 -21.15
N ALA A 6 -1.04 10.24 -22.31
CA ALA A 6 0.21 9.67 -22.82
C ALA A 6 1.41 10.07 -21.93
N GLU A 7 1.48 11.33 -21.49
CA GLU A 7 2.49 11.81 -20.55
C GLU A 7 2.40 11.07 -19.20
N PHE A 8 1.21 10.96 -18.62
CA PHE A 8 1.00 10.18 -17.40
C PHE A 8 1.43 8.71 -17.57
N ASN A 9 1.03 8.06 -18.67
CA ASN A 9 1.40 6.67 -18.92
C ASN A 9 2.91 6.48 -19.14
N LYS A 10 3.62 7.49 -19.65
CA LYS A 10 5.08 7.45 -19.75
C LYS A 10 5.72 7.37 -18.36
N ASP A 11 5.30 8.22 -17.43
CA ASP A 11 5.82 8.23 -16.06
C ASP A 11 5.39 6.99 -15.28
N TYR A 12 4.16 6.56 -15.48
CA TYR A 12 3.62 5.31 -14.96
C TYR A 12 4.45 4.09 -15.35
N LEU A 13 4.66 3.90 -16.65
CA LEU A 13 5.40 2.75 -17.17
C LEU A 13 6.88 2.81 -16.76
N LYS A 14 7.45 4.02 -16.67
CA LYS A 14 8.80 4.21 -16.11
C LYS A 14 8.87 3.72 -14.66
N SER A 15 7.95 4.15 -13.79
CA SER A 15 7.89 3.67 -12.40
C SER A 15 7.65 2.16 -12.33
N ARG A 16 6.75 1.62 -13.17
CA ARG A 16 6.42 0.19 -13.20
C ARG A 16 7.62 -0.66 -13.62
N SER A 17 8.45 -0.14 -14.53
CA SER A 17 9.65 -0.82 -15.02
C SER A 17 10.79 -0.93 -13.99
N MET A 18 10.69 -0.25 -12.84
CA MET A 18 11.69 -0.35 -11.76
C MET A 18 11.58 -1.66 -10.97
N PHE A 19 10.49 -2.41 -11.14
CA PHE A 19 10.21 -3.63 -10.39
C PHE A 19 10.13 -4.84 -11.33
N ASP A 20 10.34 -6.03 -10.77
CA ASP A 20 10.15 -7.27 -11.51
C ASP A 20 8.71 -7.37 -12.04
N SER A 21 8.56 -7.77 -13.30
CA SER A 21 7.25 -7.91 -13.96
C SER A 21 6.27 -8.79 -13.18
N SER A 22 6.79 -9.82 -12.51
CA SER A 22 6.03 -10.72 -11.67
C SER A 22 5.47 -10.05 -10.43
N LEU A 23 6.04 -8.94 -9.93
CA LEU A 23 5.54 -8.17 -8.77
C LEU A 23 4.50 -7.13 -9.18
N VAL A 24 4.64 -6.53 -10.36
CA VAL A 24 3.73 -5.48 -10.88
C VAL A 24 2.69 -6.01 -11.88
N SER A 25 2.49 -7.33 -11.93
CA SER A 25 1.56 -7.97 -12.87
C SER A 25 0.09 -7.59 -12.65
N ILE A 26 -0.29 -7.25 -11.41
CA ILE A 26 -1.66 -6.84 -11.06
C ILE A 26 -1.98 -5.42 -11.52
N PHE A 27 -0.96 -4.62 -11.84
CA PHE A 27 -1.14 -3.25 -12.27
C PHE A 27 -1.50 -3.22 -13.76
N PRO A 28 -2.38 -2.30 -14.18
CA PRO A 28 -2.81 -2.22 -15.57
C PRO A 28 -1.64 -1.94 -16.51
N SER A 29 -1.54 -2.61 -17.66
CA SER A 29 -0.49 -2.32 -18.64
C SER A 29 -0.60 -0.91 -19.25
N TYR A 30 -1.76 -0.27 -19.11
CA TYR A 30 -2.02 1.10 -19.53
C TYR A 30 -3.16 1.70 -18.70
N VAL A 31 -3.00 2.94 -18.24
CA VAL A 31 -3.99 3.64 -17.42
C VAL A 31 -4.92 4.45 -18.30
N HIS A 32 -6.19 4.03 -18.37
CA HIS A 32 -7.22 4.69 -19.17
C HIS A 32 -7.93 5.84 -18.43
N SER A 33 -7.75 5.96 -17.12
CA SER A 33 -8.41 6.96 -16.27
C SER A 33 -7.76 8.34 -16.43
N LEU A 34 -8.59 9.39 -16.58
CA LEU A 34 -8.16 10.79 -16.70
C LEU A 34 -7.69 11.36 -15.36
N TYR A 35 -8.31 10.91 -14.27
CA TYR A 35 -7.95 11.28 -12.90
C TYR A 35 -7.25 10.08 -12.29
N SER A 36 -5.93 10.08 -12.40
CA SER A 36 -5.08 9.03 -11.90
C SER A 36 -3.88 9.64 -11.20
N ARG A 37 -3.43 9.01 -10.13
CA ARG A 37 -2.28 9.46 -9.35
C ARG A 37 -1.34 8.28 -9.15
N ILE A 38 -0.04 8.51 -9.33
CA ILE A 38 1.00 7.54 -9.00
C ILE A 38 1.80 8.11 -7.86
N ILE A 39 2.05 7.26 -6.88
CA ILE A 39 2.89 7.53 -5.74
C ILE A 39 3.95 6.45 -5.75
N GLY A 40 5.14 6.82 -6.23
CA GLY A 40 6.30 5.93 -6.21
C GLY A 40 7.07 6.11 -4.91
N TYR A 41 7.36 5.01 -4.23
CA TYR A 41 8.30 4.99 -3.11
C TYR A 41 9.60 4.39 -3.66
N ALA A 42 10.40 5.29 -4.26
CA ALA A 42 11.65 4.92 -4.89
C ALA A 42 12.81 5.70 -4.22
N LEU A 43 13.65 4.93 -3.52
CA LEU A 43 15.11 4.97 -3.61
C LEU A 43 15.93 6.02 -2.83
N ASP A 44 15.36 7.09 -2.26
CA ASP A 44 16.20 8.15 -1.66
C ASP A 44 15.84 8.64 -0.25
N SER A 45 14.94 8.00 0.52
CA SER A 45 14.65 8.42 1.90
C SER A 45 14.86 7.31 2.93
N TYR A 46 16.12 6.97 3.18
CA TYR A 46 16.58 6.05 4.23
C TYR A 46 16.16 6.49 5.65
N GLU A 47 15.79 7.76 5.83
CA GLU A 47 15.45 8.31 7.14
C GLU A 47 14.03 7.98 7.61
N TYR A 48 13.21 7.36 6.74
CA TYR A 48 11.81 7.11 7.04
C TYR A 48 11.44 5.64 6.81
N TYR A 49 11.05 4.94 7.88
CA TYR A 49 10.58 3.54 7.88
C TYR A 49 9.21 3.40 7.19
N ARG A 50 9.17 3.74 5.90
CA ARG A 50 8.09 3.43 4.96
C ARG A 50 8.39 2.07 4.30
N PHE A 51 7.65 1.75 3.25
CA PHE A 51 7.97 0.65 2.34
C PHE A 51 8.48 1.22 1.01
N ASN A 52 9.21 0.43 0.24
CA ASN A 52 9.51 0.68 -1.17
C ASN A 52 8.40 0.12 -2.04
N GLY A 53 8.18 0.68 -3.23
CA GLY A 53 7.19 0.16 -4.15
C GLY A 53 6.42 1.25 -4.86
N MET A 54 5.14 0.98 -5.13
CA MET A 54 4.28 1.96 -5.79
C MET A 54 2.82 1.81 -5.40
N ILE A 55 2.12 2.93 -5.43
CA ILE A 55 0.67 3.01 -5.38
C ILE A 55 0.20 3.66 -6.68
N LEU A 56 -0.83 3.07 -7.29
CA LEU A 56 -1.56 3.66 -8.40
C LEU A 56 -3.02 3.82 -7.97
N GLU A 57 -3.50 5.05 -8.00
CA GLU A 57 -4.90 5.36 -7.81
C GLU A 57 -5.54 5.69 -9.15
N VAL A 58 -6.69 5.07 -9.41
CA VAL A 58 -7.50 5.31 -10.61
C VAL A 58 -8.95 5.56 -10.22
N SER A 59 -9.68 6.24 -11.11
CA SER A 59 -11.13 6.40 -10.95
C SER A 59 -11.83 5.05 -10.93
N TYR A 60 -12.85 4.94 -10.09
CA TYR A 60 -13.68 3.73 -10.02
C TYR A 60 -14.44 3.51 -11.32
N SER A 61 -14.62 2.25 -11.68
CA SER A 61 -15.44 1.80 -12.80
C SER A 61 -16.09 0.48 -12.40
N ASP A 62 -17.42 0.35 -12.58
CA ASP A 62 -18.14 -0.88 -12.20
C ASP A 62 -17.62 -2.12 -12.93
N SER A 63 -17.20 -1.99 -14.19
CA SER A 63 -16.62 -3.11 -14.93
C SER A 63 -15.26 -3.50 -14.37
N LEU A 64 -14.42 -2.52 -14.03
CA LEU A 64 -13.09 -2.77 -13.47
C LEU A 64 -13.20 -3.34 -12.06
N ALA A 65 -14.01 -2.73 -11.19
CA ALA A 65 -14.23 -3.20 -9.83
C ALA A 65 -14.75 -4.65 -9.83
N ARG A 66 -15.77 -4.97 -10.63
CA ARG A 66 -16.27 -6.35 -10.74
C ARG A 66 -15.22 -7.32 -11.24
N ALA A 67 -14.38 -6.92 -12.21
CA ALA A 67 -13.30 -7.77 -12.70
C ALA A 67 -12.27 -8.08 -11.58
N LEU A 68 -11.91 -7.07 -10.78
CA LEU A 68 -10.97 -7.21 -9.66
C LEU A 68 -11.55 -8.01 -8.49
N VAL A 69 -12.83 -7.83 -8.16
CA VAL A 69 -13.48 -8.63 -7.11
C VAL A 69 -13.52 -10.12 -7.50
N ASN A 70 -13.68 -10.41 -8.79
CA ASN A 70 -13.74 -11.79 -9.30
C ASN A 70 -12.36 -12.40 -9.59
N SER A 71 -11.27 -11.63 -9.53
CA SER A 71 -9.94 -12.18 -9.72
C SER A 71 -9.42 -12.87 -8.46
N LYS A 72 -8.48 -13.81 -8.63
CA LYS A 72 -7.87 -14.54 -7.53
C LYS A 72 -7.19 -13.57 -6.56
N HIS A 73 -7.51 -13.74 -5.28
CA HIS A 73 -6.87 -13.05 -4.16
C HIS A 73 -6.53 -14.06 -3.06
N GLU A 74 -5.51 -13.79 -2.27
CA GLU A 74 -5.17 -14.61 -1.10
C GLU A 74 -6.12 -14.35 0.06
N THR A 75 -6.48 -13.09 0.28
CA THR A 75 -7.38 -12.70 1.38
C THR A 75 -8.03 -11.34 1.11
N VAL A 76 -9.11 -11.08 1.85
CA VAL A 76 -9.90 -9.85 1.77
C VAL A 76 -10.09 -9.29 3.17
N TYR A 77 -9.88 -8.00 3.33
CA TYR A 77 -10.04 -7.28 4.59
C TYR A 77 -10.97 -6.08 4.44
N SER A 78 -11.59 -5.70 5.54
CA SER A 78 -12.18 -4.37 5.69
C SER A 78 -11.08 -3.35 5.96
N SER A 79 -11.21 -2.12 5.45
CA SER A 79 -10.32 -1.04 5.88
C SER A 79 -10.40 -0.73 7.38
N GLN A 80 -11.50 -1.15 8.03
CA GLN A 80 -11.75 -0.95 9.45
C GLN A 80 -11.40 -2.19 10.32
N ASP A 81 -10.76 -3.21 9.74
CA ASP A 81 -10.32 -4.36 10.53
C ASP A 81 -9.28 -3.93 11.58
N SER A 82 -9.55 -4.24 12.85
CA SER A 82 -8.72 -3.83 13.99
C SER A 82 -7.38 -4.57 14.09
N ASN A 83 -7.20 -5.66 13.35
CA ASN A 83 -6.05 -6.56 13.44
C ASN A 83 -5.10 -6.45 12.24
N LEU A 84 -5.28 -5.48 11.34
CA LEU A 84 -4.45 -5.33 10.15
C LEU A 84 -2.96 -5.24 10.48
N LEU A 85 -2.15 -6.03 9.79
CA LEU A 85 -0.70 -5.96 9.87
C LEU A 85 -0.19 -4.84 8.95
N ILE A 86 -0.06 -3.63 9.47
CA ILE A 86 0.28 -2.46 8.64
C ILE A 86 1.80 -2.28 8.52
N VAL A 87 2.32 -2.26 7.28
CA VAL A 87 3.70 -1.90 6.94
C VAL A 87 3.87 -0.39 6.94
N GLY A 88 4.97 0.10 7.52
CA GLY A 88 5.23 1.53 7.66
C GLY A 88 4.21 2.20 8.60
N ARG A 89 3.80 1.49 9.65
CA ARG A 89 2.69 1.84 10.56
C ARG A 89 2.81 3.24 11.17
N LEU A 90 4.02 3.71 11.45
CA LEU A 90 4.28 5.05 11.99
C LEU A 90 4.79 6.04 10.93
N GLY A 91 4.93 5.59 9.68
CA GLY A 91 5.39 6.38 8.55
C GLY A 91 6.77 6.97 8.80
N GLU A 92 6.89 8.27 8.61
CA GLU A 92 8.10 9.03 8.96
C GLU A 92 8.25 9.09 10.48
N SER A 93 9.06 8.18 11.03
CA SER A 93 9.31 8.04 12.46
C SER A 93 10.74 7.58 12.73
N THR A 94 11.15 7.59 13.99
CA THR A 94 12.46 7.09 14.43
C THR A 94 12.38 5.63 14.90
N VAL A 95 13.52 4.93 14.96
CA VAL A 95 13.60 3.56 15.50
C VAL A 95 13.03 3.50 16.91
N GLU A 96 13.38 4.47 17.76
CA GLU A 96 12.99 4.52 19.17
C GLU A 96 11.48 4.56 19.30
N ARG A 97 10.82 5.38 18.47
CA ARG A 97 9.37 5.49 18.46
C ARG A 97 8.68 4.21 17.98
N TYR A 98 9.27 3.49 17.02
CA TYR A 98 8.80 2.15 16.64
C TYR A 98 8.95 1.15 17.78
N ARG A 99 10.10 1.12 18.46
CA ARG A 99 10.35 0.21 19.59
C ARG A 99 9.43 0.48 20.78
N GLU A 100 9.13 1.74 21.07
CA GLU A 100 8.14 2.11 22.09
C GLU A 100 6.74 1.71 21.68
N PHE A 101 6.39 1.92 20.43
CA PHE A 101 5.10 1.54 19.87
C PHE A 101 4.85 0.03 19.96
N GLU A 102 5.83 -0.80 19.58
CA GLU A 102 5.73 -2.28 19.64
C GLU A 102 5.44 -2.79 21.05
N LYS A 103 5.94 -2.11 22.10
CA LYS A 103 5.63 -2.47 23.49
C LYS A 103 4.15 -2.28 23.82
N LYS A 104 3.51 -1.26 23.25
CA LYS A 104 2.09 -0.92 23.49
C LYS A 104 1.14 -1.67 22.56
N TYR A 105 1.59 -1.98 21.35
CA TYR A 105 0.80 -2.63 20.31
C TYR A 105 1.61 -3.77 19.69
N PRO A 106 1.71 -4.92 20.38
CA PRO A 106 2.47 -6.05 19.88
C PRO A 106 1.83 -6.62 18.62
N TRP A 107 2.66 -6.99 17.65
CA TRP A 107 2.23 -7.62 16.40
C TRP A 107 1.49 -8.95 16.61
N SER A 108 1.56 -9.56 17.80
CA SER A 108 0.86 -10.81 18.14
C SER A 108 -0.64 -10.75 17.91
N ASN A 109 -1.24 -9.56 17.98
CA ASN A 109 -2.66 -9.34 17.71
C ASN A 109 -3.00 -9.49 16.21
N SER A 110 -2.00 -9.37 15.34
CA SER A 110 -2.10 -9.53 13.88
C SER A 110 -1.54 -10.87 13.40
N LYS A 111 -1.39 -11.87 14.28
CA LYS A 111 -0.84 -13.18 13.89
C LYS A 111 -1.70 -13.82 12.81
N GLY A 112 -1.06 -14.22 11.70
CA GLY A 112 -1.73 -14.80 10.53
C GLY A 112 -2.32 -13.78 9.56
N TYR A 113 -2.23 -12.48 9.83
CA TYR A 113 -2.57 -11.45 8.86
C TYR A 113 -1.43 -11.23 7.87
N ILE A 114 -1.80 -10.93 6.63
CA ILE A 114 -0.85 -10.55 5.58
C ILE A 114 -0.58 -9.04 5.67
N PRO A 115 0.68 -8.59 5.57
CA PRO A 115 0.97 -7.17 5.66
C PRO A 115 0.33 -6.34 4.54
N VAL A 116 -0.24 -5.20 4.91
CA VAL A 116 -0.81 -4.20 3.97
C VAL A 116 -0.10 -2.86 4.17
N PRO A 117 0.05 -2.03 3.13
CA PRO A 117 0.70 -0.74 3.28
C PRO A 117 -0.13 0.20 4.16
N ASN A 118 0.55 1.10 4.84
CA ASN A 118 -0.10 2.30 5.34
C ASN A 118 -0.29 3.31 4.20
N PHE A 119 -1.53 3.71 3.91
CA PHE A 119 -1.90 4.62 2.82
C PHE A 119 -1.70 6.11 3.22
N TYR A 120 -0.51 6.45 3.76
CA TYR A 120 -0.13 7.77 4.30
C TYR A 120 -0.51 8.98 3.44
N GLU A 121 -0.30 8.85 2.14
CA GLU A 121 -0.35 9.95 1.17
C GLU A 121 -1.77 10.28 0.71
N GLN A 122 -2.75 9.56 1.24
CA GLN A 122 -4.11 9.65 0.78
C GLN A 122 -5.01 10.60 1.57
N ASN A 123 -4.53 11.21 2.67
CA ASN A 123 -5.17 12.28 3.46
C ASN A 123 -6.64 12.58 3.07
N TYR A 124 -7.53 11.60 3.23
CA TYR A 124 -8.93 11.68 2.78
C TYR A 124 -9.79 12.56 3.71
N SER A 125 -9.17 13.23 4.68
CA SER A 125 -9.81 14.18 5.58
C SER A 125 -8.87 15.33 5.89
N SER A 126 -9.36 16.55 5.69
CA SER A 126 -8.80 17.80 6.21
C SER A 126 -9.01 17.98 7.72
N ASP A 127 -9.83 17.12 8.35
CA ASP A 127 -10.35 17.31 9.71
C ASP A 127 -9.73 16.36 10.74
N ILE A 128 -8.88 15.41 10.31
CA ILE A 128 -8.09 14.62 11.27
C ILE A 128 -6.94 15.50 11.73
N HIS A 129 -7.13 16.15 12.88
CA HIS A 129 -6.07 16.81 13.62
C HIS A 129 -4.84 15.90 13.66
N ARG A 130 -3.65 16.46 13.38
CA ARG A 130 -2.35 15.75 13.33
C ARG A 130 -2.04 14.87 14.56
N ALA A 131 -2.81 15.01 15.64
CA ALA A 131 -2.72 14.30 16.91
C ALA A 131 -3.53 12.98 17.00
N ASP A 132 -4.57 12.77 16.19
CA ASP A 132 -5.42 11.56 16.22
C ASP A 132 -5.05 10.56 15.12
N ARG A 133 -3.74 10.33 14.93
CA ARG A 133 -3.27 9.27 14.04
C ARG A 133 -3.27 7.97 14.82
N ASP A 134 -4.42 7.30 14.86
CA ASP A 134 -4.50 5.93 15.35
C ASP A 134 -3.49 5.09 14.57
N PRO A 135 -2.44 4.57 15.21
CA PRO A 135 -1.42 3.78 14.56
C PRO A 135 -1.95 2.41 14.09
N LEU A 136 -3.17 2.02 14.46
CA LEU A 136 -3.85 0.84 13.92
C LEU A 136 -4.62 1.14 12.63
N ASN A 137 -4.67 2.40 12.20
CA ASN A 137 -5.40 2.81 11.00
C ASN A 137 -4.50 2.74 9.76
N ASN A 138 -4.93 1.99 8.74
CA ASN A 138 -4.28 1.92 7.42
C ASN A 138 -4.45 3.21 6.60
N ARG A 139 -5.26 4.16 7.08
CA ARG A 139 -5.61 5.48 6.52
C ARG A 139 -6.55 5.49 5.33
N LEU A 140 -7.14 4.34 5.02
CA LEU A 140 -8.31 4.27 4.17
C LEU A 140 -9.55 4.57 5.02
N PRO A 141 -10.46 5.44 4.54
CA PRO A 141 -11.76 5.65 5.15
C PRO A 141 -12.56 4.36 5.25
N GLU A 142 -13.63 4.42 6.06
CA GLU A 142 -14.67 3.40 6.04
C GLU A 142 -15.24 3.24 4.61
N GLY A 143 -15.62 2.01 4.25
CA GLY A 143 -16.17 1.68 2.93
C GLY A 143 -15.13 1.21 1.90
N TYR A 144 -13.87 1.07 2.29
CA TYR A 144 -12.86 0.40 1.48
C TYR A 144 -12.81 -1.10 1.78
N THR A 145 -12.83 -1.90 0.72
CA THR A 145 -12.47 -3.32 0.80
C THR A 145 -11.06 -3.52 0.23
N ILE A 146 -10.19 -4.19 1.00
CA ILE A 146 -8.79 -4.44 0.66
C ILE A 146 -8.67 -5.89 0.18
N TYR A 147 -8.20 -6.06 -1.05
CA TYR A 147 -7.97 -7.37 -1.66
C TYR A 147 -6.47 -7.59 -1.79
N VAL A 148 -5.92 -8.48 -0.96
CA VAL A 148 -4.52 -8.86 -1.05
C VAL A 148 -4.40 -9.97 -2.08
N VAL A 149 -3.68 -9.69 -3.17
CA VAL A 149 -3.54 -10.65 -4.28
C VAL A 149 -2.47 -11.67 -4.00
N ASP A 150 -1.37 -11.25 -3.39
CA ASP A 150 -0.17 -12.06 -3.18
C ASP A 150 0.74 -11.37 -2.17
N ALA A 151 1.41 -12.16 -1.34
CA ALA A 151 2.44 -11.70 -0.43
C ALA A 151 3.41 -12.83 -0.11
N SER A 152 4.70 -12.50 0.03
CA SER A 152 5.69 -13.48 0.46
C SER A 152 6.77 -12.81 1.30
N PRO A 153 7.24 -13.50 2.36
CA PRO A 153 8.46 -13.10 3.03
C PRO A 153 9.66 -13.31 2.10
N GLY A 154 10.72 -12.51 2.30
CA GLY A 154 11.96 -12.60 1.53
C GLY A 154 12.50 -11.24 1.10
N ILE A 155 13.59 -11.27 0.33
CA ILE A 155 14.25 -10.06 -0.19
C ILE A 155 13.91 -9.92 -1.66
N TYR A 156 13.14 -8.88 -2.01
CA TYR A 156 12.64 -8.62 -3.36
C TYR A 156 13.16 -7.30 -3.95
N ILE A 157 14.13 -6.71 -3.26
CA ILE A 157 14.75 -5.45 -3.61
C ILE A 157 16.23 -5.48 -3.18
N LYS A 158 17.05 -4.56 -3.67
CA LYS A 158 18.46 -4.50 -3.27
C LYS A 158 18.57 -4.27 -1.77
N LYS A 159 19.60 -4.87 -1.15
CA LYS A 159 19.75 -4.86 0.32
C LYS A 159 19.88 -3.46 0.90
N GLU A 160 20.55 -2.57 0.18
CA GLU A 160 20.65 -1.16 0.55
C GLU A 160 19.29 -0.47 0.62
N TRP A 161 18.27 -0.95 -0.11
CA TRP A 161 16.94 -0.34 -0.09
C TRP A 161 16.00 -1.02 0.91
N LEU A 162 16.42 -2.09 1.59
CA LEU A 162 15.59 -2.75 2.60
C LEU A 162 15.38 -1.83 3.80
N THR A 163 14.18 -1.91 4.36
CA THR A 163 13.87 -1.23 5.60
C THR A 163 14.27 -2.14 6.78
N GLU A 164 14.29 -1.61 8.00
CA GLU A 164 14.57 -2.46 9.17
C GLU A 164 13.43 -3.46 9.50
N GLY A 165 12.29 -3.38 8.80
CA GLY A 165 11.13 -4.24 9.06
C GLY A 165 10.46 -3.96 10.42
N LEU A 166 10.62 -2.76 10.97
CA LEU A 166 10.10 -2.38 12.29
C LEU A 166 8.56 -2.42 12.30
N GLY A 167 8.00 -2.89 13.41
CA GLY A 167 6.55 -3.04 13.59
C GLY A 167 5.97 -4.29 12.94
N LEU A 168 6.79 -5.14 12.32
CA LEU A 168 6.38 -6.40 11.71
C LEU A 168 6.89 -7.59 12.52
N PRO A 169 6.17 -8.73 12.51
CA PRO A 169 6.64 -9.94 13.17
C PRO A 169 7.88 -10.50 12.43
N PRO A 170 8.72 -11.30 13.10
CA PRO A 170 9.99 -11.77 12.53
C PRO A 170 9.88 -12.46 11.16
N GLU A 171 8.80 -13.21 10.93
CA GLU A 171 8.52 -13.87 9.64
C GLU A 171 8.31 -12.87 8.50
N TRP A 172 7.85 -11.66 8.81
CA TRP A 172 7.63 -10.57 7.87
C TRP A 172 8.69 -9.47 8.01
N LYS A 173 9.88 -9.77 8.54
CA LYS A 173 10.96 -8.77 8.66
C LYS A 173 11.33 -8.16 7.30
N ASN A 174 11.34 -8.98 6.26
CA ASN A 174 11.45 -8.52 4.88
C ASN A 174 10.40 -9.25 4.05
N GLY A 175 9.87 -8.59 3.04
CA GLY A 175 8.91 -9.22 2.16
C GLY A 175 8.28 -8.25 1.19
N TYR A 176 7.23 -8.71 0.54
CA TYR A 176 6.34 -7.85 -0.19
C TYR A 176 4.88 -8.23 0.03
N SER A 177 4.00 -7.28 -0.24
CA SER A 177 2.61 -7.54 -0.51
C SER A 177 2.11 -6.66 -1.65
N ARG A 178 1.09 -7.15 -2.34
CA ARG A 178 0.46 -6.42 -3.44
C ARG A 178 -1.01 -6.74 -3.52
N GLY A 179 -1.76 -5.79 -4.05
CA GLY A 179 -3.20 -5.94 -4.19
C GLY A 179 -3.87 -4.65 -4.62
N TYR A 180 -5.17 -4.58 -4.36
CA TYR A 180 -5.97 -3.39 -4.63
C TYR A 180 -7.02 -3.14 -3.55
N ALA A 181 -7.26 -1.86 -3.25
CA ALA A 181 -8.31 -1.40 -2.35
C ALA A 181 -9.37 -0.69 -3.18
N ILE A 182 -10.63 -1.03 -2.95
CA ILE A 182 -11.76 -0.53 -3.74
C ILE A 182 -12.70 0.23 -2.80
N SER A 183 -12.96 1.49 -3.09
CA SER A 183 -14.02 2.26 -2.44
C SER A 183 -15.31 2.08 -3.22
N SER A 184 -16.25 1.30 -2.68
CA SER A 184 -17.56 1.10 -3.33
C SER A 184 -18.41 2.36 -3.29
N ASP A 185 -18.29 3.19 -2.25
CA ASP A 185 -19.30 4.20 -1.95
C ASP A 185 -18.77 5.61 -1.67
N THR A 186 -17.60 5.75 -1.02
CA THR A 186 -17.15 7.04 -0.46
C THR A 186 -16.36 7.89 -1.45
N THR A 187 -15.20 7.41 -1.88
CA THR A 187 -14.23 8.17 -2.69
C THR A 187 -14.29 7.82 -4.17
N LYS A 188 -14.99 6.73 -4.54
CA LYS A 188 -15.17 6.27 -5.93
C LYS A 188 -13.84 6.15 -6.69
N ASN A 189 -12.89 5.44 -6.09
CA ASN A 189 -11.57 5.14 -6.65
C ASN A 189 -11.16 3.69 -6.38
N ILE A 190 -10.13 3.25 -7.10
CA ILE A 190 -9.43 1.97 -6.91
C ILE A 190 -7.95 2.28 -6.71
N ILE A 191 -7.35 1.69 -5.69
CA ILE A 191 -5.96 1.89 -5.31
C ILE A 191 -5.22 0.58 -5.47
N TYR A 192 -4.35 0.46 -6.46
CA TYR A 192 -3.40 -0.64 -6.59
C TYR A 192 -2.17 -0.36 -5.74
N TRP A 193 -1.57 -1.38 -5.13
CA TRP A 193 -0.31 -1.24 -4.43
C TRP A 193 0.66 -2.40 -4.69
N LEU A 194 1.94 -2.06 -4.59
CA LEU A 194 3.06 -2.94 -4.33
C LEU A 194 3.83 -2.30 -3.18
N ALA A 195 4.01 -3.05 -2.10
CA ALA A 195 4.81 -2.67 -0.95
C ALA A 195 5.89 -3.73 -0.75
N ILE A 196 7.15 -3.29 -0.63
CA ILE A 196 8.34 -4.10 -0.41
C ILE A 196 9.09 -3.48 0.76
N TRP A 197 9.48 -4.28 1.75
CA TRP A 197 10.15 -3.81 2.96
C TRP A 197 11.34 -4.68 3.33
#